data_AF-A0A1W9LND2-F1
#
_entry.id   AF-A0A1W9LND2-F1
#
_cell.length_a   1.000
_cell.length_b   1.000
_cell.length_c   1.000
_cell.angle_alpha   90.00
_cell.angle_beta   90.00
_cell.angle_gamma   90.00
#
_symmetry.space_group_name_H-M   'P 1'
#
loop_
_entity.id
_entity.type
_entity.pdbx_description
1 polymer ?
#
loop_
_entity_poly.entity_id
_entity_poly.type
_entity_poly.pdbx_seq_one_letter_code
_entity_poly.pdbx_strand_id
1 'polypeptide(L)'
;MMDESVKKAEFGLSESTDYKKTFFEAYPELEGKVVVHHAVEQQVLTRYPGIVTEQEIHSLENLRGIANESNSDLHLSKIRKEWNRFYKSNPKPAKEQLLKKAAEIDLKFGQLFNPPRR
;
A
#
# COMPACT_ATOMS: atom_id res chain seq x y z
N MET A 1 -10.78 -20.55 18.28
CA MET A 1 -11.14 -19.12 18.25
C MET A 1 -9.83 -18.36 18.33
N MET A 2 -9.36 -17.80 17.22
CA MET A 2 -8.34 -16.74 17.24
C MET A 2 -9.04 -15.50 16.68
N ASP A 3 -9.57 -14.69 17.60
CA ASP A 3 -9.88 -13.29 17.34
C ASP A 3 -8.60 -12.50 17.63
N GLU A 4 -7.70 -12.47 16.66
CA GLU A 4 -6.75 -11.38 16.55
C GLU A 4 -7.30 -10.49 15.45
N SER A 5 -7.72 -9.28 15.83
CA SER A 5 -8.23 -8.27 14.91
C SER A 5 -7.09 -7.84 13.98
N VAL A 6 -6.91 -8.59 12.88
CA VAL A 6 -6.04 -8.21 11.76
C VAL A 6 -6.49 -6.83 11.33
N LYS A 7 -5.59 -5.85 11.45
CA LYS A 7 -5.91 -4.48 11.04
C LYS A 7 -6.16 -4.52 9.54
N LYS A 8 -7.41 -4.27 9.14
CA LYS A 8 -7.77 -4.28 7.72
C LYS A 8 -7.02 -3.16 7.03
N ALA A 9 -6.48 -3.41 5.84
CA ALA A 9 -6.08 -2.32 4.97
C ALA A 9 -7.32 -1.49 4.64
N GLU A 10 -7.17 -0.18 4.69
CA GLU A 10 -8.23 0.79 4.50
C GLU A 10 -7.71 1.98 3.68
N PHE A 11 -8.64 2.68 3.05
CA PHE A 11 -8.36 4.02 2.53
C PHE A 11 -8.76 5.04 3.57
N GLY A 12 -7.95 6.08 3.74
CA GLY A 12 -8.39 7.33 4.32
C GLY A 12 -8.70 8.35 3.23
N LEU A 13 -8.56 9.63 3.58
CA LEU A 13 -8.69 10.74 2.65
C LEU A 13 -7.46 11.63 2.79
N SER A 14 -6.71 11.81 1.69
CA SER A 14 -5.69 12.84 1.62
C SER A 14 -6.24 14.12 0.99
N GLU A 15 -5.87 15.27 1.56
CA GLU A 15 -6.11 16.58 0.95
C GLU A 15 -5.07 16.92 -0.13
N SER A 16 -4.03 16.09 -0.28
CA SER A 16 -2.93 16.29 -1.22
C SER A 16 -2.66 15.06 -2.08
N THR A 17 -2.29 15.29 -3.33
CA THR A 17 -1.76 14.24 -4.22
C THR A 17 -0.27 13.99 -4.02
N ASP A 18 0.41 14.83 -3.24
CA ASP A 18 1.80 14.59 -2.83
C ASP A 18 1.85 13.58 -1.69
N TYR A 19 1.81 12.30 -2.06
CA TYR A 19 1.86 11.19 -1.12
C TYR A 19 3.18 11.11 -0.35
N LYS A 20 4.30 11.59 -0.92
CA LYS A 20 5.58 11.60 -0.20
C LYS A 20 5.53 12.60 0.92
N LYS A 21 5.05 13.82 0.63
CA LYS A 21 4.80 14.83 1.65
C LYS A 21 3.83 14.31 2.71
N THR A 22 2.70 13.73 2.30
CA THR A 22 1.72 13.12 3.22
C THR A 22 2.36 12.09 4.17
N PHE A 23 3.25 11.23 3.63
CA PHE A 23 3.94 10.23 4.44
C PHE A 23 4.99 10.83 5.37
N PHE A 24 5.84 11.73 4.86
CA PHE A 24 6.95 12.30 5.64
C PHE A 24 6.51 13.39 6.63
N GLU A 25 5.34 14.01 6.46
CA GLU A 25 4.73 14.82 7.51
C GLU A 25 4.33 13.96 8.73
N ALA A 26 3.88 12.72 8.50
CA ALA A 26 3.54 11.78 9.57
C ALA A 26 4.77 11.06 10.16
N TYR A 27 5.79 10.81 9.34
CA TYR A 27 7.01 10.06 9.70
C TYR A 27 8.29 10.78 9.23
N PRO A 28 8.58 12.00 9.73
CA PRO A 28 9.69 12.82 9.24
C PRO A 28 11.06 12.16 9.44
N GLU A 29 11.20 11.31 10.46
CA GLU A 29 12.44 10.59 10.75
C GLU A 29 12.82 9.54 9.70
N LEU A 30 11.89 9.17 8.81
CA LEU A 30 12.09 8.20 7.75
C LEU A 30 12.49 8.84 6.41
N GLU A 31 12.47 10.17 6.31
CA GLU A 31 12.85 10.87 5.08
C GLU A 31 14.30 10.54 4.69
N GLY A 32 14.49 10.21 3.41
CA GLY A 32 15.77 9.75 2.87
C GLY A 32 16.16 8.30 3.22
N LYS A 33 15.44 7.62 4.11
CA LYS A 33 15.74 6.23 4.54
C LYS A 33 14.86 5.19 3.87
N VAL A 34 13.68 5.60 3.40
CA VAL A 34 12.69 4.71 2.80
C VAL A 34 12.22 5.23 1.45
N VAL A 35 11.76 4.32 0.60
CA VAL A 35 10.85 4.63 -0.49
C VAL A 35 9.40 4.53 0.02
N VAL A 36 8.57 5.49 -0.37
CA VAL A 36 7.14 5.45 -0.04
C VAL A 36 6.42 4.59 -1.07
N HIS A 37 5.69 3.59 -0.59
CA HIS A 37 4.96 2.61 -1.37
C HIS A 37 3.46 2.71 -1.08
N HIS A 38 2.65 2.67 -2.13
CA HIS A 38 1.19 2.56 -2.00
C HIS A 38 0.77 1.10 -1.78
N ALA A 39 0.09 0.82 -0.66
CA ALA A 39 -0.39 -0.50 -0.30
C ALA A 39 -1.32 -1.05 -1.40
N VAL A 40 -2.37 -0.31 -1.77
CA VAL A 40 -3.06 -0.45 -3.06
C VAL A 40 -2.35 0.44 -4.08
N GLU A 41 -1.78 -0.18 -5.12
CA GLU A 41 -0.90 0.52 -6.07
C GLU A 41 -1.61 1.68 -6.80
N GLN A 42 -0.89 2.79 -6.98
CA GLN A 42 -1.37 3.97 -7.71
C GLN A 42 -1.91 3.66 -9.12
N GLN A 43 -1.40 2.61 -9.78
CA GLN A 43 -1.87 2.20 -11.11
C GLN A 43 -3.34 1.76 -11.15
N VAL A 44 -3.98 1.53 -10.01
CA VAL A 44 -5.43 1.24 -9.95
C VAL A 44 -6.24 2.40 -10.54
N LEU A 45 -5.80 3.66 -10.37
CA LEU A 45 -6.51 4.85 -10.90
C LEU A 45 -6.71 4.76 -12.41
N THR A 46 -5.71 4.28 -13.14
CA THR A 46 -5.74 4.15 -14.60
C THR A 46 -6.21 2.79 -15.05
N ARG A 47 -5.86 1.72 -14.30
CA ARG A 47 -6.22 0.34 -14.65
C ARG A 47 -7.71 0.05 -14.43
N TYR A 48 -8.32 0.64 -13.41
CA TYR A 48 -9.72 0.48 -13.05
C TYR A 48 -10.37 1.83 -12.73
N PRO A 49 -10.65 2.66 -13.74
CA PRO A 49 -11.18 4.01 -13.54
C PRO A 49 -12.48 4.00 -12.73
N GLY A 50 -12.56 4.88 -11.72
CA GLY A 50 -13.75 5.05 -10.88
C GLY A 50 -13.89 4.08 -9.70
N ILE A 51 -12.98 3.11 -9.54
CA ILE A 51 -13.02 2.20 -8.38
C ILE A 51 -12.46 2.87 -7.12
N VAL A 52 -11.46 3.72 -7.26
CA VAL A 52 -10.83 4.48 -6.16
C VAL A 52 -10.60 5.91 -6.59
N THR A 53 -10.49 6.83 -5.63
CA THR A 53 -10.16 8.24 -5.88
C THR A 53 -8.68 8.53 -5.65
N GLU A 54 -8.19 9.66 -6.15
CA GLU A 54 -6.83 10.13 -5.84
C GLU A 54 -6.64 10.37 -4.34
N GLN A 55 -7.66 10.93 -3.68
CA GLN A 55 -7.65 11.17 -2.23
C GLN A 55 -7.48 9.87 -1.44
N GLU A 56 -8.16 8.80 -1.86
CA GLU A 56 -8.05 7.47 -1.25
C GLU A 56 -6.66 6.87 -1.49
N ILE A 57 -6.16 6.91 -2.73
CA ILE A 57 -4.85 6.33 -3.07
C ILE A 57 -3.72 7.06 -2.34
N HIS A 58 -3.77 8.38 -2.20
CA HIS A 58 -2.71 9.16 -1.57
C HIS A 58 -2.85 9.29 -0.03
N SER A 59 -3.89 8.70 0.57
CA SER A 59 -4.12 8.69 2.02
C SER A 59 -3.00 7.99 2.79
N LEU A 60 -2.66 8.49 3.98
CA LEU A 60 -1.61 7.94 4.84
C LEU A 60 -1.83 6.44 5.15
N GLU A 61 -3.10 6.04 5.30
CA GLU A 61 -3.56 4.67 5.53
C GLU A 61 -3.15 3.73 4.40
N ASN A 62 -3.04 4.24 3.18
CA ASN A 62 -2.61 3.51 2.00
C ASN A 62 -1.09 3.62 1.73
N LEU A 63 -0.29 4.23 2.62
CA LEU A 63 1.15 4.39 2.41
C LEU A 63 2.00 3.54 3.36
N ARG A 64 3.12 3.03 2.86
CA ARG A 64 4.11 2.20 3.58
C ARG A 64 5.51 2.73 3.29
N GLY A 65 6.38 2.76 4.29
CA GLY A 65 7.81 2.98 4.06
C GLY A 65 8.52 1.65 3.85
N ILE A 66 9.26 1.51 2.75
CA ILE A 66 10.14 0.36 2.49
C ILE A 66 11.58 0.85 2.55
N ALA A 67 12.42 0.24 3.39
CA ALA A 67 13.81 0.62 3.52
C ALA A 67 14.54 0.59 2.16
N ASN A 68 15.38 1.58 1.89
CA ASN A 68 16.04 1.76 0.60
C ASN A 68 16.82 0.51 0.17
N GLU A 69 17.52 -0.13 1.12
CA GLU A 69 18.29 -1.36 0.92
C GLU A 69 17.42 -2.56 0.52
N SER A 70 16.13 -2.54 0.84
CA SER A 70 15.17 -3.59 0.52
C SER A 70 14.29 -3.27 -0.70
N ASN A 71 14.42 -2.08 -1.30
CA ASN A 71 13.55 -1.64 -2.40
C ASN A 71 13.56 -2.63 -3.58
N SER A 72 14.72 -3.13 -4.00
CA SER A 72 14.83 -4.04 -5.15
C SER A 72 14.15 -5.39 -4.91
N ASP A 73 14.43 -6.03 -3.76
CA ASP A 73 13.89 -7.34 -3.43
C ASP A 73 12.42 -7.28 -3.00
N LEU A 74 12.06 -6.32 -2.15
CA LEU A 74 10.73 -6.24 -1.56
C LEU A 74 9.73 -5.53 -2.48
N HIS A 75 9.97 -4.25 -2.77
CA HIS A 75 9.04 -3.41 -3.53
C HIS A 75 8.98 -3.84 -5.00
N LEU A 76 10.13 -3.85 -5.68
CA LEU A 76 10.20 -4.08 -7.14
C LEU A 76 10.06 -5.56 -7.54
N SER A 77 10.19 -6.50 -6.59
CA SER A 77 10.09 -7.94 -6.86
C SER A 77 8.94 -8.60 -6.11
N LYS A 78 9.04 -8.82 -4.79
CA LYS A 78 8.07 -9.64 -4.04
C LYS A 78 6.66 -9.06 -4.07
N ILE A 79 6.52 -7.78 -3.71
CA ILE A 79 5.23 -7.07 -3.71
C ILE A 79 4.69 -6.93 -5.13
N ARG A 80 5.53 -6.52 -6.09
CA ARG A 80 5.14 -6.41 -7.50
C ARG A 80 4.59 -7.73 -8.06
N LYS A 81 5.20 -8.87 -7.71
CA LYS A 81 4.72 -10.21 -8.10
C LYS A 81 3.36 -10.55 -7.52
N GLU A 82 3.08 -10.16 -6.27
CA GLU A 82 1.76 -10.34 -5.64
C GLU A 82 0.67 -9.56 -6.38
N TRP A 83 0.92 -8.29 -6.70
CA TRP A 83 -0.02 -7.45 -7.45
C TRP A 83 -0.22 -7.93 -8.88
N ASN A 84 0.85 -8.32 -9.57
CA ASN A 84 0.75 -8.90 -10.92
C ASN A 84 -0.13 -10.15 -10.96
N ARG A 85 0.01 -11.05 -9.97
CA ARG A 85 -0.87 -12.22 -9.85
C ARG A 85 -2.31 -11.80 -9.61
N PHE A 86 -2.54 -10.86 -8.70
CA PHE A 86 -3.89 -10.37 -8.40
C PHE A 86 -4.58 -9.81 -9.65
N TYR A 87 -3.93 -8.92 -10.40
CA TYR A 87 -4.54 -8.32 -11.60
C TYR A 87 -4.76 -9.31 -12.74
N LYS A 88 -3.94 -10.36 -12.84
CA LYS A 88 -4.16 -11.42 -13.85
C LYS A 88 -5.43 -12.22 -13.55
N SER A 89 -5.71 -12.47 -12.26
CA SER A 89 -6.87 -13.25 -11.83
C SER A 89 -8.14 -12.40 -11.62
N ASN A 90 -8.00 -11.09 -11.47
CA ASN A 90 -9.10 -10.17 -11.18
C ASN A 90 -9.12 -9.03 -12.20
N PRO A 91 -9.71 -9.23 -13.40
CA PRO A 91 -9.75 -8.22 -14.45
C PRO A 91 -10.72 -7.05 -14.15
N LYS A 92 -11.64 -7.22 -13.20
CA LYS A 92 -12.59 -6.20 -12.74
C LYS A 92 -12.77 -6.32 -11.22
N PRO A 93 -11.74 -6.02 -10.41
CA PRO A 93 -11.82 -6.19 -8.98
C PRO A 93 -12.77 -5.16 -8.36
N ALA A 94 -13.52 -5.52 -7.33
CA ALA A 94 -14.19 -4.55 -6.47
C ALA A 94 -13.16 -3.85 -5.55
N LYS A 95 -13.53 -2.69 -4.99
CA LYS A 95 -12.69 -1.93 -4.06
C LYS A 95 -12.25 -2.78 -2.87
N GLU A 96 -13.16 -3.59 -2.33
CA GLU A 96 -12.91 -4.48 -1.19
C GLU A 96 -11.88 -5.56 -1.53
N GLN A 97 -11.80 -6.01 -2.79
CA GLN A 97 -10.81 -6.99 -3.22
C GLN A 97 -9.40 -6.36 -3.29
N LEU A 98 -9.29 -5.08 -3.66
CA LEU A 98 -8.04 -4.35 -3.61
C LEU A 98 -7.53 -4.19 -2.18
N LEU A 99 -8.41 -3.77 -1.26
CA LEU A 99 -8.09 -3.64 0.16
C LEU A 99 -7.72 -5.00 0.78
N LYS A 100 -8.49 -6.05 0.48
CA LYS A 100 -8.14 -7.41 0.91
C LYS A 100 -6.76 -7.81 0.40
N LYS A 101 -6.42 -7.47 -0.86
CA LYS A 101 -5.11 -7.79 -1.41
C LYS A 101 -3.98 -7.03 -0.72
N ALA A 102 -4.18 -5.75 -0.44
CA ALA A 102 -3.23 -4.95 0.34
C ALA A 102 -3.03 -5.54 1.75
N ALA A 103 -4.11 -5.93 2.43
CA ALA A 103 -4.04 -6.56 3.74
C ALA A 103 -3.28 -7.91 3.71
N GLU A 104 -3.45 -8.72 2.67
CA GLU A 104 -2.66 -9.95 2.49
C GLU A 104 -1.15 -9.67 2.32
N ILE A 105 -0.80 -8.57 1.65
CA ILE A 105 0.59 -8.15 1.45
C ILE A 105 1.17 -7.60 2.77
N ASP A 106 0.41 -6.77 3.49
CA ASP A 106 0.77 -6.29 4.82
C ASP A 106 0.98 -7.46 5.80
N LEU A 107 0.12 -8.48 5.78
CA LEU A 107 0.32 -9.67 6.62
C LEU A 107 1.61 -10.43 6.29
N LYS A 108 1.99 -10.49 5.01
CA LYS A 108 3.19 -11.21 4.55
C LYS A 108 4.48 -10.44 4.81
N PHE A 109 4.46 -9.12 4.66
CA PHE A 109 5.67 -8.31 4.59
C PHE A 109 5.68 -7.11 5.54
N GLY A 110 4.60 -6.88 6.29
CA GLY A 110 4.40 -5.70 7.11
C GLY A 110 5.45 -5.50 8.19
N GLN A 111 6.06 -6.58 8.68
CA GLN A 111 7.19 -6.53 9.62
C GLN A 111 8.47 -5.95 8.99
N LEU A 112 8.56 -5.92 7.66
CA LEU A 112 9.68 -5.35 6.90
C LEU A 112 9.42 -3.88 6.49
N PHE A 113 8.26 -3.34 6.82
CA PHE A 113 7.95 -1.93 6.58
C PHE A 113 8.41 -1.05 7.74
N ASN A 114 8.60 0.22 7.46
CA ASN A 114 8.94 1.26 8.41
C ASN A 114 7.89 2.38 8.32
N PRO A 115 7.07 2.62 9.37
CA PRO A 115 6.91 1.76 10.53
C PRO A 115 6.30 0.39 10.18
N PRO A 116 6.51 -0.65 11.01
CA PRO A 116 5.93 -1.97 10.78
C PRO A 116 4.38 -1.95 10.77
N ARG A 117 3.79 -2.80 9.94
CA ARG A 117 2.33 -3.04 9.84
C ARG A 117 2.01 -4.51 10.12
N ARG A 118 0.82 -4.77 10.66
CA ARG A 118 0.26 -6.12 10.89
C ARG A 118 -1.14 -6.19 10.29
#